data_AF-A0A8J8AGD5-F1
#
_entry.id   AF-A0A8J8AGD5-F1
#
_cell.length_a   1.000
_cell.length_b   1.000
_cell.length_c   1.000
_cell.angle_alpha   90.00
_cell.angle_beta   90.00
_cell.angle_gamma   90.00
#
_symmetry.space_group_name_H-M   'P 1'
#
loop_
_entity.id
_entity.type
_entity.pdbx_description
1 polymer ?
#
loop_
_entity_poly.entity_id
_entity_poly.type
_entity_poly.pdbx_seq_one_letter_code
_entity_poly.pdbx_strand_id
1 'polypeptide(L)' 'MKKLVYHASIVLTAVSLFWPVIYSNVPALQRIPGNPVLQAIVGLLLFGGTAYLSYDGKSEEEGAEKNGGTTAS' A
#
# COMPACT_ATOMS: atom_id res chain seq x y z
N MET A 1 -8.25 13.73 -10.30
CA MET A 1 -8.65 13.24 -8.94
C MET A 1 -8.50 11.73 -8.80
N LYS A 2 -9.04 10.90 -9.71
CA LYS A 2 -8.92 9.43 -9.65
C LYS A 2 -7.47 8.91 -9.52
N LYS A 3 -6.51 9.53 -10.23
CA LYS A 3 -5.08 9.21 -10.16
C LYS A 3 -4.45 9.40 -8.76
N LEU A 4 -4.88 10.44 -8.03
CA LEU A 4 -4.42 10.69 -6.64
C LEU A 4 -5.02 9.67 -5.68
N VAL A 5 -6.30 9.32 -5.85
CA VAL A 5 -6.96 8.29 -5.04
C VAL A 5 -6.30 6.93 -5.27
N TYR A 6 -6.01 6.57 -6.51
CA TYR A 6 -5.29 5.35 -6.86
C TYR A 6 -3.90 5.29 -6.21
N HIS A 7 -3.08 6.33 -6.35
CA HIS A 7 -1.76 6.36 -5.72
C HIS A 7 -1.83 6.33 -4.19
N ALA A 8 -2.74 7.09 -3.57
CA ALA A 8 -2.94 7.08 -2.13
C ALA A 8 -3.39 5.70 -1.64
N SER A 9 -4.31 5.05 -2.36
CA SER A 9 -4.77 3.69 -2.05
C SER A 9 -3.63 2.69 -2.16
N ILE A 10 -2.78 2.75 -3.20
CA ILE A 10 -1.61 1.86 -3.32
C ILE A 10 -0.63 2.05 -2.16
N VAL A 11 -0.32 3.29 -1.80
CA VAL A 11 0.58 3.58 -0.67
C VAL A 11 0.00 3.07 0.64
N LEU A 12 -1.31 3.29 0.88
CA LEU A 12 -1.98 2.74 2.07
C LEU A 12 -1.99 1.21 2.07
N THR A 13 -2.22 0.57 0.92
CA THR A 13 -2.13 -0.88 0.79
C THR A 13 -0.74 -1.39 1.13
N ALA A 14 0.31 -0.76 0.61
CA ALA A 14 1.68 -1.12 0.92
C ALA A 14 1.95 -0.99 2.42
N VAL A 15 1.55 0.12 3.05
CA VAL A 15 1.70 0.32 4.51
C VAL A 15 0.93 -0.75 5.30
N SER A 16 -0.28 -1.13 4.87
CA SER A 16 -1.04 -2.21 5.52
C SER A 16 -0.34 -3.57 5.46
N LEU A 17 0.39 -3.88 4.39
CA LEU A 17 1.18 -5.12 4.32
C LEU A 17 2.30 -5.16 5.36
N PHE A 18 2.87 -4.00 5.68
CA PHE A 18 3.89 -3.87 6.73
C PHE A 18 3.30 -3.70 8.14
N TRP A 19 1.97 -3.62 8.28
CA TRP A 19 1.30 -3.46 9.57
C TRP A 19 1.71 -4.49 10.63
N PRO A 20 1.87 -5.80 10.33
CA PRO A 20 2.32 -6.78 11.32
C PRO A 20 3.73 -6.51 11.83
N VAL A 21 4.61 -6.02 10.96
CA VAL A 21 6.00 -5.66 11.29
C VAL A 21 6.03 -4.41 12.17
N ILE A 22 5.22 -3.41 11.84
CA ILE A 22 5.09 -2.17 12.62
C ILE A 22 4.50 -2.47 14.01
N TYR A 23 3.46 -3.29 14.06
CA TYR A 23 2.83 -3.71 15.31
C TYR A 23 3.79 -4.47 16.23
N SER A 24 4.65 -5.33 15.67
CA SER A 24 5.65 -6.07 16.43
C SER A 24 6.76 -5.15 16.96
N ASN A 25 7.19 -4.14 16.21
CA ASN A 25 8.30 -3.26 16.60
C ASN A 25 7.89 -2.08 17.50
N VAL A 26 6.61 -1.73 17.57
CA VAL A 26 6.14 -0.58 18.36
C VAL A 26 5.41 -1.05 19.63
N PRO A 27 6.03 -0.93 20.82
CA PRO A 27 5.44 -1.42 22.07
C PRO A 27 4.12 -0.73 22.45
N ALA A 28 3.87 0.48 21.95
CA ALA A 28 2.59 1.18 22.16
C ALA A 28 1.42 0.50 21.44
N LEU A 29 1.67 -0.10 20.27
CA LEU A 29 0.67 -0.79 19.46
C LEU A 29 0.34 -2.17 20.03
N GLN A 30 1.32 -2.84 20.65
CA GLN A 30 1.12 -4.13 21.32
C GLN A 30 0.11 -4.10 22.48
N ARG A 31 -0.23 -2.91 23.01
CA ARG A 31 -1.26 -2.75 24.03
C ARG A 31 -2.69 -2.82 23.48
N ILE A 32 -2.88 -2.71 22.18
CA ILE A 32 -4.21 -2.75 21.56
C ILE A 32 -4.60 -4.22 21.38
N PRO A 33 -5.66 -4.73 22.03
CA PRO A 33 -6.08 -6.10 21.83
C PRO A 33 -6.51 -6.32 20.37
N GLY A 34 -5.86 -7.25 19.66
CA GLY A 34 -6.17 -7.58 18.28
C GLY A 34 -5.11 -8.44 17.60
N ASN A 35 -5.49 -9.14 16.53
CA ASN A 35 -4.54 -9.88 15.70
C ASN A 35 -4.00 -8.96 14.58
N PRO A 36 -2.71 -8.60 14.59
CA PRO A 36 -2.14 -7.66 13.63
C PRO A 36 -2.13 -8.18 12.19
N VAL A 37 -2.12 -9.50 12.00
CA VAL A 37 -2.24 -10.13 10.67
C VAL A 37 -3.64 -9.91 10.12
N LEU A 38 -4.67 -10.04 10.95
CA LEU A 38 -6.06 -9.76 10.53
C LEU A 38 -6.22 -8.29 10.13
N GLN A 39 -5.64 -7.37 10.91
CA GLN A 39 -5.68 -5.94 10.59
C GLN A 39 -5.00 -5.62 9.25
N ALA A 40 -3.87 -6.28 8.96
CA ALA A 40 -3.17 -6.17 7.68
C ALA A 40 -4.03 -6.69 6.52
N ILE A 41 -4.68 -7.85 6.68
CA ILE A 41 -5.58 -8.43 5.68
C ILE A 41 -6.76 -7.50 5.40
N VAL A 42 -7.39 -6.95 6.45
CA VAL A 42 -8.50 -6.01 6.31
C VAL A 42 -8.05 -4.74 5.58
N GLY A 43 -6.90 -4.17 5.94
CA GLY A 43 -6.34 -3.01 5.25
C GLY A 43 -6.03 -3.29 3.79
N LEU A 44 -5.42 -4.45 3.49
CA LEU A 44 -5.16 -4.91 2.13
C LEU A 44 -6.45 -5.02 1.30
N LEU A 45 -7.51 -5.60 1.87
CA LEU A 45 -8.79 -5.74 1.16
C LEU A 45 -9.48 -4.40 0.93
N LEU A 46 -9.49 -3.52 1.94
CA LEU A 46 -10.12 -2.20 1.83
C LEU A 46 -9.37 -1.31 0.85
N PHE A 47 -8.06 -1.14 1.04
CA PHE A 47 -7.27 -0.21 0.23
C PHE A 47 -6.91 -0.81 -1.13
N GLY A 48 -6.53 -2.10 -1.17
CA GLY A 48 -6.22 -2.80 -2.41
C GLY A 48 -7.46 -3.00 -3.28
N GLY A 49 -8.61 -3.34 -2.69
CA GLY A 49 -9.88 -3.40 -3.42
C GLY A 49 -10.31 -2.03 -3.95
N THR A 50 -10.17 -0.97 -3.15
CA THR A 50 -10.44 0.41 -3.62
C THR A 50 -9.49 0.83 -4.74
N ALA A 51 -8.20 0.47 -4.65
CA ALA A 51 -7.23 0.73 -5.70
C ALA A 51 -7.58 0.00 -6.99
N TYR A 52 -7.97 -1.28 -6.90
CA TYR A 52 -8.38 -2.11 -8.03
C TYR A 52 -9.64 -1.58 -8.72
N LEU A 53 -10.65 -1.14 -7.94
CA LEU A 53 -11.86 -0.53 -8.51
C LEU A 53 -11.59 0.86 -9.11
N SER A 54 -10.63 1.60 -8.55
CA SER A 54 -10.23 2.91 -9.07
C SER A 54 -9.24 2.83 -10.23
N TYR A 55 -8.70 1.64 -10.49
CA TYR A 55 -7.80 1.37 -11.60
C TYR A 55 -8.61 1.33 -12.89
N ASP A 56 -8.67 2.48 -13.56
CA ASP A 56 -9.12 2.59 -14.93
C ASP A 56 -7.92 2.16 -15.79
N GLY A 57 -7.97 0.97 -16.42
CA GLY A 57 -6.87 0.26 -17.10
C GLY A 57 -6.19 0.99 -18.27
N LYS A 58 -6.31 2.31 -18.35
CA LYS A 58 -5.61 3.25 -19.24
C LYS A 58 -4.51 4.06 -18.54
N SER A 59 -4.32 3.94 -17.23
CA SER A 59 -3.38 4.81 -16.49
C SER A 59 -1.95 4.26 -16.36
N GLU A 60 -1.63 3.14 -17.02
CA GLU A 60 -0.37 2.39 -16.83
C GLU A 60 0.80 2.82 -17.73
N GLU A 61 0.74 3.96 -18.43
CA GLU A 61 1.89 4.44 -19.24
C GLU A 61 2.74 5.54 -18.58
N GLU A 62 2.36 6.13 -17.43
CA GLU A 62 3.10 7.29 -16.90
C GLU A 62 3.94 7.04 -15.63
N GLY A 63 4.00 5.80 -15.13
CA GLY A 63 4.65 5.49 -13.85
C GLY A 63 5.98 4.72 -13.90
N ALA A 64 6.30 4.07 -15.02
CA ALA A 64 7.41 3.12 -15.11
C ALA A 64 8.73 3.69 -15.67
N GLU A 65 8.79 4.98 -16.04
CA GLU A 65 9.98 5.57 -16.67
C GLU A 65 10.79 6.55 -15.80
N LYS A 66 10.66 6.51 -14.46
CA LYS A 66 11.44 7.42 -13.60
C LYS A 66 12.30 6.78 -12.52
N ASN A 67 12.74 5.53 -12.70
CA ASN A 67 13.88 4.95 -11.97
C ASN A 67 14.52 3.79 -12.74
N GLY A 68 15.18 4.07 -13.87
CA GLY A 68 15.82 3.02 -14.69
C GLY A 68 17.01 3.49 -15.52
N GLY A 69 17.81 4.45 -15.05
CA GLY A 69 18.88 5.03 -15.87
C GLY A 69 20.08 5.60 -15.11
N THR A 70 20.53 4.94 -14.04
CA THR A 70 21.88 5.14 -13.50
C THR A 70 22.47 3.77 -13.19
N THR A 71 23.10 3.15 -14.19
CA THR A 71 24.37 2.37 -14.10
C THR A 71 24.64 1.57 -15.38
N ALA A 72 25.59 2.07 -16.19
CA ALA A 72 26.57 1.32 -17.00
C ALA A 72 27.37 2.39 -17.77
N SER A 73 28.55 2.77 -17.27
CA SER A 73 29.87 2.41 -17.84
C SER A 73 30.04 2.83 -19.29
#